data_AF-A0A520VHS5-F1
#
_entry.id   AF-A0A520VHS5-F1
#
_cell.length_a   1.000
_cell.length_b   1.000
_cell.length_c   1.000
_cell.angle_alpha   90.00
_cell.angle_beta   90.00
_cell.angle_gamma   90.00
#
_symmetry.space_group_name_H-M   'P 1'
#
loop_
_entity.id
_entity.type
_entity.pdbx_description
1 polymer ?
#
loop_
_entity_poly.entity_id
_entity_poly.type
_entity_poly.pdbx_seq_one_letter_code
_entity_poly.pdbx_strand_id
1 'polypeptide(L)'
;MKKTNSPLFLSLGILIITTIIVAIFGVVPLPEYAILNNEEGLKGKLIYHVQVQSQNLIPPAPDIMDECILSIDLEAGSFKEEKIICSSDLYDMSYDIYFYDAEIFENENVLLRYWDESSGDEMGLIINIKTKKVIEKIKEPNFYTERNRMNVYGEKLIDPWDTSDYSSRVIGIYYANRMENIEVFKSKAPTNYYFESLHWSPDGDYIAALDSEENLIIFSKNKKSKPGIIKFSEINLKIFDDEEREIQNLIGWSN
;
A
#
# COMPACT_ATOMS: atom_id res chain seq x y z
N MET A 1 59.81 18.06 25.16
CA MET A 1 58.66 18.80 24.60
C MET A 1 57.54 17.81 24.31
N LYS A 2 56.40 17.87 24.99
CA LYS A 2 55.21 17.06 24.62
C LYS A 2 54.75 17.56 23.25
N LYS A 3 54.91 16.73 22.20
CA LYS A 3 54.25 16.96 20.92
C LYS A 3 52.75 16.89 21.19
N THR A 4 52.10 18.03 21.36
CA THR A 4 50.65 18.12 21.35
C THR A 4 50.20 17.64 19.97
N ASN A 5 49.36 16.60 19.93
CA ASN A 5 48.78 16.05 18.72
C ASN A 5 47.73 17.01 18.10
N SER A 6 48.07 18.30 18.01
CA SER A 6 47.28 19.38 17.42
C SER A 6 46.61 19.00 16.09
N PRO A 7 47.29 18.36 15.11
CA PRO A 7 46.62 17.96 13.88
C PRO A 7 45.51 16.92 14.09
N LEU A 8 45.63 16.05 15.10
CA LEU A 8 44.66 15.00 15.40
C LEU A 8 43.40 15.58 16.09
N PHE A 9 43.59 16.58 16.94
CA PHE A 9 42.47 17.34 17.52
C PHE A 9 41.76 18.21 16.47
N LEU A 10 42.51 18.79 15.51
CA LEU A 10 41.95 19.55 14.40
C LEU A 10 41.11 18.65 13.47
N SER A 11 41.64 17.47 13.11
CA SER A 11 40.92 16.52 12.26
C SER A 11 39.66 15.99 12.95
N LEU A 12 39.72 15.73 14.26
CA LEU A 12 38.56 15.31 15.04
C LEU A 12 37.50 16.43 15.11
N GLY A 13 37.92 17.69 15.27
CA GLY A 13 37.02 18.84 15.25
C GLY A 13 36.31 18.99 13.90
N ILE A 14 37.04 18.86 12.79
CA ILE A 14 36.45 18.89 11.44
C ILE A 14 35.46 17.73 11.27
N LEU A 15 35.84 16.50 11.66
CA LEU A 15 34.97 15.33 11.60
C LEU A 15 33.65 15.61 12.32
N ILE A 16 33.71 16.00 13.60
CA ILE A 16 32.52 16.27 14.42
C ILE A 16 31.64 17.35 13.79
N ILE A 17 32.23 18.46 13.33
CA ILE A 17 31.47 19.55 12.71
C ILE A 17 30.81 19.08 11.41
N THR A 18 31.54 18.37 10.55
CA THR A 18 30.97 17.85 9.29
C THR A 18 29.87 16.82 9.54
N THR A 19 30.02 15.92 10.51
CA THR A 19 28.98 14.98 10.91
C THR A 19 27.74 15.70 11.43
N ILE A 20 27.89 16.74 12.25
CA ILE A 20 26.75 17.53 12.74
C ILE A 20 26.03 18.25 11.59
N ILE A 21 26.78 18.86 10.66
CA ILE A 21 26.20 19.53 9.50
C ILE A 21 25.42 18.52 8.63
N VAL A 22 25.98 17.34 8.37
CA VAL A 22 25.32 16.28 7.61
C VAL A 22 24.09 15.75 8.35
N ALA A 23 24.15 15.60 9.68
CA ALA A 23 23.01 15.16 10.47
C ALA A 23 21.86 16.18 10.46
N ILE A 24 22.15 17.47 10.50
CA ILE A 24 21.14 18.54 10.55
C ILE A 24 20.55 18.83 9.17
N PHE A 25 21.37 18.82 8.11
CA PHE A 25 20.96 19.28 6.77
C PHE A 25 20.89 18.17 5.72
N GLY A 26 21.55 17.02 5.96
CA GLY A 26 21.61 15.91 5.02
C GLY A 26 20.43 14.94 5.15
N VAL A 27 19.86 14.79 6.34
CA VAL A 27 18.76 13.85 6.61
C VAL A 27 17.42 14.59 6.54
N VAL A 28 16.62 14.28 5.52
CA VAL A 28 15.21 14.68 5.49
C VAL A 28 14.45 13.57 6.24
N PRO A 29 13.71 13.87 7.32
CA PRO A 29 12.97 12.84 8.04
C PRO A 29 11.81 12.32 7.19
N LEU A 30 11.38 11.09 7.48
CA LEU A 30 10.14 10.55 6.96
C LEU A 30 8.95 11.41 7.44
N PRO A 31 7.86 11.48 6.66
CA PRO A 31 6.63 12.12 7.12
C PRO A 31 6.10 11.46 8.41
N GLU A 32 5.63 12.28 9.35
CA GLU A 32 5.03 11.78 10.58
C GLU A 32 3.51 11.70 10.46
N TYR A 33 2.97 10.55 10.84
CA TYR A 33 1.54 10.28 10.85
C TYR A 33 1.09 9.88 12.25
N ALA A 34 -0.16 10.19 12.61
CA ALA A 34 -0.74 9.71 13.86
C ALA A 34 -1.03 8.20 13.78
N ILE A 35 -1.26 7.54 14.91
CA ILE A 35 -1.93 6.23 14.88
C ILE A 35 -3.42 6.52 14.72
N LEU A 36 -4.05 5.86 13.74
CA LEU A 36 -5.47 6.01 13.50
C LEU A 36 -6.27 5.35 14.63
N ASN A 37 -7.14 6.13 15.25
CA ASN A 37 -8.09 5.63 16.24
C ASN A 37 -9.45 5.45 15.54
N ASN A 38 -10.17 4.37 15.84
CA ASN A 38 -11.48 4.11 15.25
C ASN A 38 -12.61 5.06 15.75
N GLU A 39 -12.27 6.21 16.32
CA GLU A 39 -13.24 7.24 16.70
C GLU A 39 -13.70 8.08 15.48
N GLU A 40 -13.02 7.94 14.33
CA GLU A 40 -13.36 8.67 13.10
C GLU A 40 -14.61 8.14 12.38
N GLY A 41 -15.19 7.02 12.85
CA GLY A 41 -16.41 6.45 12.27
C GLY A 41 -16.24 5.96 10.83
N LEU A 42 -15.03 5.50 10.51
CA LEU A 42 -14.69 4.92 9.20
C LEU A 42 -15.52 3.66 8.94
N LYS A 43 -15.82 3.42 7.66
CA LYS A 43 -16.69 2.32 7.24
C LYS A 43 -16.06 1.49 6.14
N GLY A 44 -16.55 0.26 6.01
CA GLY A 44 -16.12 -0.66 4.98
C GLY A 44 -14.73 -1.27 5.22
N LYS A 45 -14.12 -1.76 4.15
CA LYS A 45 -12.89 -2.56 4.20
C LYS A 45 -11.83 -2.02 3.25
N LEU A 46 -10.58 -1.95 3.72
CA LEU A 46 -9.43 -1.80 2.82
C LEU A 46 -9.02 -3.16 2.30
N ILE A 47 -8.75 -3.24 1.01
CA ILE A 47 -8.35 -4.46 0.31
C ILE A 47 -6.96 -4.24 -0.28
N TYR A 48 -6.03 -5.16 -0.06
CA TYR A 48 -4.65 -5.02 -0.49
C TYR A 48 -4.03 -6.37 -0.81
N HIS A 49 -3.02 -6.34 -1.66
CA HIS A 49 -2.21 -7.46 -2.11
C HIS A 49 -0.94 -7.53 -1.26
N VAL A 50 -0.64 -8.73 -0.76
CA VAL A 50 0.64 -9.04 -0.10
C VAL A 50 1.29 -10.24 -0.73
N GLN A 51 2.62 -10.23 -0.70
CA GLN A 51 3.45 -11.37 -1.03
C GLN A 51 4.01 -11.96 0.25
N VAL A 52 3.96 -13.28 0.37
CA VAL A 52 4.47 -14.04 1.50
C VAL A 52 5.54 -14.99 0.99
N GLN A 53 6.79 -14.77 1.43
CA GLN A 53 7.91 -15.61 1.04
C GLN A 53 8.25 -16.58 2.17
N SER A 54 8.01 -17.85 1.94
CA SER A 54 8.41 -18.91 2.85
C SER A 54 9.78 -19.47 2.48
N GLN A 55 10.73 -19.37 3.41
CA GLN A 55 12.07 -19.94 3.24
C GLN A 55 11.98 -21.46 3.26
N ASN A 56 12.53 -22.11 2.24
CA ASN A 56 12.63 -23.56 2.27
C ASN A 56 13.67 -24.03 3.29
N LEU A 57 13.25 -24.86 4.24
CA LEU A 57 14.14 -25.49 5.23
C LEU A 57 15.23 -26.38 4.61
N ILE A 58 15.11 -26.80 3.34
CA ILE A 58 16.03 -27.72 2.67
C ILE A 58 16.50 -27.14 1.31
N PRO A 59 17.70 -26.53 1.25
CA PRO A 59 18.35 -26.21 -0.02
C PRO A 59 18.57 -27.50 -0.84
N PRO A 60 18.38 -27.48 -2.18
CA PRO A 60 18.38 -26.31 -3.07
C PRO A 60 16.98 -25.91 -3.58
N ALA A 61 15.90 -26.28 -2.89
CA ALA A 61 14.55 -25.99 -3.37
C ALA A 61 14.27 -24.46 -3.36
N PRO A 62 13.73 -23.88 -4.45
CA PRO A 62 13.42 -22.45 -4.52
C PRO A 62 12.33 -22.09 -3.52
N ASP A 63 12.48 -20.98 -2.80
CA ASP A 63 11.51 -20.48 -1.81
C ASP A 63 10.08 -20.47 -2.39
N ILE A 64 9.10 -20.78 -1.53
CA ILE A 64 7.71 -20.83 -1.96
C ILE A 64 7.13 -19.44 -1.72
N MET A 65 6.70 -18.81 -2.80
CA MET A 65 6.02 -17.52 -2.79
C MET A 65 4.52 -17.75 -2.89
N ASP A 66 3.77 -17.25 -1.91
CA ASP A 66 2.31 -17.18 -1.96
C ASP A 66 1.89 -15.71 -2.11
N GLU A 67 0.90 -15.45 -2.95
CA GLU A 67 0.36 -14.12 -3.17
C GLU A 67 -1.06 -14.09 -2.63
N CYS A 68 -1.36 -13.15 -1.74
CA CYS A 68 -2.61 -13.11 -1.02
C CYS A 68 -3.29 -11.75 -1.14
N ILE A 69 -4.60 -11.77 -1.32
CA ILE A 69 -5.45 -10.60 -1.14
C ILE A 69 -6.05 -10.67 0.25
N LEU A 70 -5.81 -9.62 1.01
CA LEU A 70 -6.25 -9.46 2.38
C LEU A 70 -7.18 -8.25 2.51
N SER A 71 -7.93 -8.22 3.60
CA SER A 71 -8.79 -7.09 3.94
C SER A 71 -8.61 -6.65 5.38
N ILE A 72 -8.74 -5.35 5.65
CA ILE A 72 -8.86 -4.80 7.00
C ILE A 72 -10.25 -4.19 7.15
N ASP A 73 -10.99 -4.65 8.15
CA ASP A 73 -12.29 -4.08 8.52
C ASP A 73 -12.08 -2.80 9.34
N LEU A 74 -12.56 -1.67 8.81
CA LEU A 74 -12.44 -0.36 9.43
C LEU A 74 -13.56 -0.06 10.43
N GLU A 75 -14.67 -0.81 10.42
CA GLU A 75 -15.79 -0.60 11.34
C GLU A 75 -15.52 -1.21 12.72
N ALA A 76 -14.60 -2.18 12.79
CA ALA A 76 -14.28 -2.89 14.01
C ALA A 76 -13.48 -2.00 14.99
N GLY A 77 -13.91 -1.89 16.26
CA GLY A 77 -13.24 -1.08 17.29
C GLY A 77 -11.74 -1.37 17.49
N SER A 78 -11.29 -2.54 17.04
CA SER A 78 -9.89 -2.86 16.76
C SER A 78 -9.78 -3.33 15.31
N PHE A 79 -8.91 -2.74 14.50
CA PHE A 79 -8.71 -3.16 13.12
C PHE A 79 -8.14 -4.58 13.08
N LYS A 80 -8.81 -5.45 12.32
CA LYS A 80 -8.43 -6.84 12.13
C LYS A 80 -8.27 -7.12 10.67
N GLU A 81 -7.16 -7.78 10.36
CA GLU A 81 -6.92 -8.32 9.04
C GLU A 81 -7.72 -9.61 8.84
N GLU A 82 -8.13 -9.86 7.61
CA GLU A 82 -8.80 -11.07 7.20
C GLU A 82 -8.34 -11.50 5.80
N LYS A 83 -8.08 -12.80 5.64
CA LYS A 83 -7.80 -13.41 4.33
C LYS A 83 -9.03 -13.36 3.44
N ILE A 84 -8.86 -12.93 2.18
CA ILE A 84 -9.88 -13.09 1.13
C ILE A 84 -9.54 -14.31 0.29
N ILE A 85 -8.36 -14.31 -0.34
CA ILE A 85 -7.89 -15.40 -1.19
C ILE A 85 -6.36 -15.39 -1.24
N CYS A 86 -5.74 -16.54 -1.40
CA CYS A 86 -4.32 -16.67 -1.76
C CYS A 86 -4.16 -17.48 -3.05
N SER A 87 -3.02 -17.37 -3.72
CA SER A 87 -2.70 -18.17 -4.90
C SER A 87 -2.76 -19.66 -4.57
N SER A 88 -2.39 -20.03 -3.34
CA SER A 88 -2.53 -21.38 -2.82
C SER A 88 -3.97 -21.91 -2.74
N ASP A 89 -4.98 -21.05 -2.57
CA ASP A 89 -6.39 -21.44 -2.61
C ASP A 89 -6.91 -21.65 -4.06
N LEU A 90 -6.14 -21.20 -5.06
CA LEU A 90 -6.53 -21.18 -6.47
C LEU A 90 -5.70 -22.15 -7.34
N TYR A 91 -4.79 -22.95 -6.76
CA TYR A 91 -3.96 -23.90 -7.50
C TYR A 91 -4.73 -24.89 -8.38
N ASP A 92 -5.93 -25.31 -7.94
CA ASP A 92 -6.80 -26.19 -8.73
C ASP A 92 -7.39 -25.49 -9.96
N MET A 93 -7.30 -24.15 -10.05
CA MET A 93 -7.81 -23.36 -11.16
C MET A 93 -6.73 -22.97 -12.17
N SER A 94 -5.65 -22.34 -11.72
CA SER A 94 -4.51 -21.96 -12.56
C SER A 94 -3.29 -21.66 -11.70
N TYR A 95 -2.11 -21.84 -12.29
CA TYR A 95 -0.83 -21.43 -11.70
C TYR A 95 -0.43 -20.01 -12.14
N ASP A 96 -1.08 -19.47 -13.19
CA ASP A 96 -0.76 -18.18 -13.78
C ASP A 96 -1.88 -17.18 -13.45
N ILE A 97 -1.86 -16.65 -12.22
CA ILE A 97 -2.84 -15.70 -11.70
C ILE A 97 -2.13 -14.35 -11.49
N TYR A 98 -2.74 -13.27 -11.96
CA TYR A 98 -2.12 -11.94 -11.95
C TYR A 98 -2.64 -11.12 -10.76
N PHE A 99 -2.01 -11.26 -9.59
CA PHE A 99 -2.43 -10.56 -8.37
C PHE A 99 -2.14 -9.04 -8.39
N TYR A 100 -1.09 -8.60 -9.09
CA TYR A 100 -0.77 -7.18 -9.27
C TYR A 100 -1.88 -6.40 -10.00
N ASP A 101 -2.64 -7.07 -10.87
CA ASP A 101 -3.73 -6.49 -11.66
C ASP A 101 -5.09 -6.59 -10.96
N ALA A 102 -5.12 -6.96 -9.68
CA ALA A 102 -6.37 -7.08 -8.93
C ALA A 102 -7.12 -5.74 -8.85
N GLU A 103 -8.42 -5.76 -9.11
CA GLU A 103 -9.29 -4.58 -9.02
C GLU A 103 -10.55 -4.85 -8.20
N ILE A 104 -11.07 -3.82 -7.53
CA ILE A 104 -12.42 -3.86 -6.95
C ILE A 104 -13.44 -3.89 -8.10
N PHE A 105 -14.33 -4.88 -8.05
CA PHE A 105 -15.40 -5.10 -9.00
C PHE A 105 -16.76 -4.99 -8.30
N GLU A 106 -17.61 -4.08 -8.80
CA GLU A 106 -18.96 -3.84 -8.28
C GLU A 106 -19.03 -3.59 -6.76
N ASN A 107 -17.98 -3.01 -6.17
CA ASN A 107 -17.86 -2.66 -4.75
C ASN A 107 -17.98 -3.81 -3.73
N GLU A 108 -18.21 -5.06 -4.15
CA GLU A 108 -18.38 -6.20 -3.24
C GLU A 108 -17.46 -7.38 -3.60
N ASN A 109 -16.79 -7.28 -4.74
CA ASN A 109 -15.97 -8.34 -5.30
C ASN A 109 -14.58 -7.82 -5.66
N VAL A 110 -13.66 -8.75 -5.80
CA VAL A 110 -12.34 -8.56 -6.40
C VAL A 110 -12.33 -9.32 -7.72
N LEU A 111 -11.86 -8.67 -8.78
CA LEU A 111 -11.63 -9.30 -10.07
C LEU A 111 -10.13 -9.59 -10.21
N LEU A 112 -9.79 -10.85 -10.46
CA LEU A 112 -8.44 -11.33 -10.75
C LEU A 112 -8.34 -11.85 -12.17
N ARG A 113 -7.26 -11.53 -12.88
CA ARG A 113 -6.94 -12.13 -14.17
C ARG A 113 -6.18 -13.43 -13.95
N TYR A 114 -6.39 -14.36 -14.85
CA TYR A 114 -5.57 -15.55 -14.92
C TYR A 114 -5.51 -16.09 -16.35
N TRP A 115 -4.43 -16.80 -16.66
CA TRP A 115 -4.31 -17.55 -17.90
C TRP A 115 -4.97 -18.92 -17.73
N ASP A 116 -5.98 -19.21 -18.56
CA ASP A 116 -6.66 -20.51 -18.56
C ASP A 116 -6.02 -21.42 -19.62
N GLU A 117 -5.20 -22.37 -19.17
CA GLU A 117 -4.52 -23.33 -20.03
C GLU A 117 -5.48 -24.22 -20.85
N SER A 118 -6.71 -24.41 -20.37
CA SER A 118 -7.69 -25.26 -21.06
C SER A 118 -8.29 -24.56 -22.28
N SER A 119 -8.60 -23.26 -22.18
CA SER A 119 -9.04 -22.47 -23.33
C SER A 119 -7.91 -21.83 -24.12
N GLY A 120 -6.73 -21.64 -23.52
CA GLY A 120 -5.62 -20.87 -24.10
C GLY A 120 -5.93 -19.37 -24.18
N ASP A 121 -6.82 -18.90 -23.29
CA ASP A 121 -7.32 -17.53 -23.26
C ASP A 121 -7.13 -16.95 -21.85
N GLU A 122 -7.02 -15.63 -21.78
CA GLU A 122 -7.06 -14.93 -20.50
C GLU A 122 -8.50 -14.78 -20.00
N MET A 123 -8.68 -15.07 -18.71
CA MET A 123 -9.97 -15.19 -18.05
C MET A 123 -9.99 -14.36 -16.76
N GLY A 124 -11.18 -14.05 -16.27
CA GLY A 124 -11.38 -13.34 -15.00
C GLY A 124 -12.00 -14.24 -13.93
N LEU A 125 -11.51 -14.14 -12.70
CA LEU A 125 -12.13 -14.71 -11.49
C LEU A 125 -12.78 -13.58 -10.69
N ILE A 126 -14.08 -13.70 -10.47
CA ILE A 126 -14.79 -12.81 -9.55
C ILE A 126 -14.83 -13.48 -8.18
N ILE A 127 -14.24 -12.82 -7.19
CA ILE A 127 -14.13 -13.31 -5.81
C ILE A 127 -14.91 -12.37 -4.92
N ASN A 128 -15.89 -12.91 -4.17
CA ASN A 128 -16.67 -12.09 -3.28
C ASN A 128 -15.92 -11.81 -1.97
N ILE A 129 -15.77 -10.54 -1.63
CA ILE A 129 -14.98 -10.06 -0.46
C ILE A 129 -15.53 -10.63 0.85
N LYS A 130 -16.86 -10.71 0.97
CA LYS A 130 -17.53 -11.13 2.20
C LYS A 130 -17.52 -12.65 2.40
N THR A 131 -17.85 -13.39 1.35
CA THR A 131 -17.95 -14.86 1.42
C THR A 131 -16.61 -15.55 1.20
N LYS A 132 -15.60 -14.83 0.70
CA LYS A 132 -14.21 -15.30 0.49
C LYS A 132 -14.16 -16.47 -0.49
N LYS A 133 -15.02 -16.43 -1.51
CA LYS A 133 -15.19 -17.49 -2.50
C LYS A 133 -15.21 -16.93 -3.90
N VAL A 134 -14.66 -17.71 -4.83
CA VAL A 134 -14.87 -17.51 -6.27
C VAL A 134 -16.36 -17.74 -6.56
N ILE A 135 -17.02 -16.72 -7.12
CA ILE A 135 -18.44 -16.78 -7.45
C ILE A 135 -18.67 -17.00 -8.94
N GLU A 136 -17.79 -16.49 -9.80
CA GLU A 136 -17.96 -16.56 -11.25
C GLU A 136 -16.61 -16.55 -11.96
N LYS A 137 -16.59 -17.18 -13.14
CA LYS A 137 -15.50 -17.10 -14.11
C LYS A 137 -16.01 -16.39 -15.35
N ILE A 138 -15.33 -15.34 -15.79
CA ILE A 138 -15.73 -14.55 -16.95
C ILE A 138 -14.68 -14.66 -18.07
N LYS A 139 -15.17 -14.69 -19.31
CA LYS A 139 -14.31 -14.60 -20.50
C LYS A 139 -14.07 -13.13 -20.83
N GLU A 140 -12.87 -12.83 -21.34
CA GLU A 140 -12.50 -11.48 -21.78
C GLU A 140 -12.81 -10.41 -20.71
N PRO A 141 -12.21 -10.53 -19.51
CA PRO A 141 -12.51 -9.61 -18.43
C PRO A 141 -12.11 -8.18 -18.82
N ASN A 142 -13.04 -7.25 -18.66
CA ASN A 142 -12.83 -5.86 -19.07
C ASN A 142 -12.34 -5.03 -17.87
N PHE A 143 -11.05 -4.71 -17.85
CA PHE A 143 -10.43 -3.88 -16.83
C PHE A 143 -10.48 -2.42 -17.22
N TYR A 144 -10.98 -1.58 -16.31
CA TYR A 144 -11.03 -0.14 -16.51
C TYR A 144 -10.15 0.53 -15.45
N THR A 145 -8.84 0.48 -15.68
CA THR A 145 -7.80 1.11 -14.82
C THR A 145 -8.09 2.59 -14.49
N GLU A 146 -8.79 3.32 -15.36
CA GLU A 146 -9.11 4.74 -15.13
C GLU A 146 -10.38 5.01 -14.31
N ARG A 147 -11.32 4.05 -14.16
CA ARG A 147 -12.62 4.32 -13.49
C ARG A 147 -12.48 4.51 -11.99
N ASN A 148 -11.54 3.82 -11.35
CA ASN A 148 -11.44 3.76 -9.88
C ASN A 148 -10.75 4.97 -9.23
N ARG A 149 -10.39 5.99 -10.01
CA ARG A 149 -9.81 7.24 -9.49
C ARG A 149 -10.85 8.33 -9.22
N MET A 150 -12.10 8.17 -9.67
CA MET A 150 -13.16 9.14 -9.41
C MET A 150 -14.01 8.72 -8.21
N ASN A 151 -14.27 9.67 -7.30
CA ASN A 151 -15.22 9.44 -6.21
C ASN A 151 -16.68 9.74 -6.62
N VAL A 152 -17.60 9.57 -5.68
CA VAL A 152 -19.05 9.83 -5.84
C VAL A 152 -19.40 11.28 -6.22
N TYR A 153 -18.46 12.22 -6.06
CA TYR A 153 -18.61 13.64 -6.43
C TYR A 153 -18.04 13.95 -7.83
N GLY A 154 -17.45 12.96 -8.50
CA GLY A 154 -16.75 13.14 -9.78
C GLY A 154 -15.40 13.82 -9.64
N GLU A 155 -14.78 13.76 -8.46
CA GLU A 155 -13.45 14.26 -8.18
C GLU A 155 -12.42 13.16 -8.48
N LYS A 156 -11.38 13.47 -9.25
CA LYS A 156 -10.37 12.51 -9.69
C LYS A 156 -9.13 12.59 -8.80
N LEU A 157 -8.73 11.47 -8.17
CA LEU A 157 -7.42 11.36 -7.53
C LEU A 157 -6.32 11.53 -8.57
N ILE A 158 -5.37 12.41 -8.26
CA ILE A 158 -4.18 12.56 -9.07
C ILE A 158 -3.19 11.49 -8.63
N ASP A 159 -2.51 10.90 -9.61
CA ASP A 159 -1.50 9.89 -9.36
C ASP A 159 -0.40 10.42 -8.41
N PRO A 160 0.04 9.66 -7.40
CA PRO A 160 1.22 10.00 -6.61
C PRO A 160 2.43 10.35 -7.47
N TRP A 161 2.67 9.59 -8.54
CA TRP A 161 3.82 9.76 -9.41
C TRP A 161 3.78 11.10 -10.14
N ASP A 162 2.58 11.56 -10.54
CA ASP A 162 2.36 12.85 -11.20
C ASP A 162 2.53 14.05 -10.26
N THR A 163 2.39 13.84 -8.95
CA THR A 163 2.42 14.91 -7.93
C THR A 163 3.71 14.93 -7.11
N SER A 164 4.50 13.86 -7.20
CA SER A 164 5.83 13.76 -6.60
C SER A 164 6.82 14.66 -7.33
N ASP A 165 7.46 15.57 -6.60
CA ASP A 165 8.60 16.33 -7.12
C ASP A 165 9.88 15.84 -6.45
N TYR A 166 10.51 14.86 -7.11
CA TYR A 166 11.79 14.26 -6.71
C TYR A 166 12.89 15.29 -6.50
N SER A 167 12.86 16.40 -7.25
CA SER A 167 13.89 17.42 -7.18
C SER A 167 13.72 18.30 -5.93
N SER A 168 12.48 18.60 -5.54
CA SER A 168 12.17 19.39 -4.35
C SER A 168 11.97 18.56 -3.09
N ARG A 169 12.01 17.22 -3.19
CA ARG A 169 11.82 16.28 -2.07
C ARG A 169 10.47 16.46 -1.39
N VAL A 170 9.47 16.75 -2.21
CA VAL A 170 8.12 17.02 -1.79
C VAL A 170 7.23 15.90 -2.28
N ILE A 171 6.45 15.38 -1.34
CA ILE A 171 5.38 14.44 -1.59
C ILE A 171 4.06 15.12 -1.30
N GLY A 172 2.99 14.69 -1.96
CA GLY A 172 1.68 15.18 -1.66
C GLY A 172 0.58 14.29 -2.22
N ILE A 173 -0.62 14.53 -1.73
CA ILE A 173 -1.84 13.89 -2.19
C ILE A 173 -2.76 14.99 -2.66
N TYR A 174 -3.21 14.86 -3.90
CA TYR A 174 -4.03 15.83 -4.57
C TYR A 174 -5.19 15.15 -5.28
N TYR A 175 -6.29 15.87 -5.42
CA TYR A 175 -7.37 15.49 -6.31
C TYR A 175 -7.76 16.67 -7.20
N ALA A 176 -8.20 16.37 -8.42
CA ALA A 176 -8.75 17.34 -9.33
C ALA A 176 -10.28 17.37 -9.20
N ASN A 177 -10.84 18.56 -9.00
CA ASN A 177 -12.25 18.81 -9.25
C ASN A 177 -12.42 19.43 -10.65
N ARG A 178 -13.61 19.96 -10.97
CA ARG A 178 -13.87 20.57 -12.30
C ARG A 178 -13.12 21.88 -12.57
N MET A 179 -12.54 22.51 -11.55
CA MET A 179 -11.98 23.86 -11.59
C MET A 179 -10.48 23.90 -11.30
N GLU A 180 -10.00 23.08 -10.37
CA GLU A 180 -8.63 23.12 -9.87
C GLU A 180 -8.18 21.81 -9.23
N ASN A 181 -6.89 21.74 -8.94
CA ASN A 181 -6.28 20.68 -8.13
C ASN A 181 -6.28 21.11 -6.66
N ILE A 182 -6.83 20.27 -5.80
CA ILE A 182 -6.94 20.52 -4.36
C ILE A 182 -5.90 19.66 -3.62
N GLU A 183 -5.13 20.32 -2.76
CA GLU A 183 -4.14 19.67 -1.90
C GLU A 183 -4.79 19.08 -0.65
N VAL A 184 -4.68 17.77 -0.47
CA VAL A 184 -5.09 17.05 0.76
C VAL A 184 -3.93 16.96 1.73
N PHE A 185 -2.74 16.61 1.24
CA PHE A 185 -1.54 16.47 2.06
C PHE A 185 -0.30 16.93 1.31
N LYS A 186 0.66 17.46 2.05
CA LYS A 186 1.98 17.82 1.52
C LYS A 186 3.01 17.76 2.63
N SER A 187 4.14 17.11 2.37
CA SER A 187 5.27 17.06 3.29
C SER A 187 6.60 17.02 2.53
N LYS A 188 7.68 17.31 3.24
CA LYS A 188 9.01 16.91 2.79
C LYS A 188 9.24 15.44 3.17
N ALA A 189 9.97 14.73 2.32
CA ALA A 189 10.34 13.34 2.56
C ALA A 189 11.70 13.02 1.90
N PRO A 190 12.37 11.92 2.29
CA PRO A 190 13.49 11.36 1.53
C PRO A 190 13.14 11.15 0.06
N THR A 191 14.15 11.14 -0.82
CA THR A 191 13.93 10.96 -2.27
C THR A 191 13.41 9.57 -2.66
N ASN A 192 13.59 8.58 -1.78
CA ASN A 192 13.10 7.22 -1.94
C ASN A 192 11.74 7.01 -1.25
N TYR A 193 11.13 8.04 -0.67
CA TYR A 193 9.81 7.95 -0.08
C TYR A 193 8.75 8.43 -1.07
N TYR A 194 7.73 7.61 -1.27
CA TYR A 194 6.62 7.89 -2.18
C TYR A 194 5.36 7.13 -1.76
N PHE A 195 4.21 7.49 -2.32
CA PHE A 195 2.99 6.70 -2.19
C PHE A 195 2.89 5.76 -3.39
N GLU A 196 2.74 4.47 -3.12
CA GLU A 196 2.58 3.42 -4.12
C GLU A 196 1.21 3.51 -4.79
N SER A 197 0.16 3.67 -3.99
CA SER A 197 -1.22 3.74 -4.47
C SER A 197 -2.12 4.58 -3.59
N LEU A 198 -3.16 5.13 -4.20
CA LEU A 198 -4.18 5.98 -3.56
C LEU A 198 -5.58 5.52 -3.99
N HIS A 199 -6.47 5.37 -3.02
CA HIS A 199 -7.85 4.97 -3.27
C HIS A 199 -8.82 5.84 -2.48
N TRP A 200 -9.90 6.25 -3.14
CA TRP A 200 -11.02 6.89 -2.46
C TRP A 200 -11.74 5.89 -1.55
N SER A 201 -12.17 6.39 -0.41
CA SER A 201 -13.28 5.78 0.34
C SER A 201 -14.57 5.76 -0.49
N PRO A 202 -15.47 4.81 -0.25
CA PRO A 202 -16.77 4.74 -0.95
C PRO A 202 -17.63 6.00 -0.83
N ASP A 203 -17.51 6.74 0.29
CA ASP A 203 -18.22 8.01 0.50
C ASP A 203 -17.49 9.22 -0.12
N GLY A 204 -16.24 9.06 -0.55
CA GLY A 204 -15.43 10.10 -1.18
C GLY A 204 -14.91 11.18 -0.22
N ASP A 205 -15.00 10.97 1.09
CA ASP A 205 -14.55 11.93 2.11
C ASP A 205 -13.17 11.63 2.67
N TYR A 206 -12.67 10.40 2.44
CA TYR A 206 -11.35 9.93 2.84
C TYR A 206 -10.57 9.32 1.68
N ILE A 207 -9.24 9.33 1.81
CA ILE A 207 -8.31 8.70 0.88
C ILE A 207 -7.45 7.73 1.68
N ALA A 208 -7.38 6.49 1.22
CA ALA A 208 -6.42 5.50 1.71
C ALA A 208 -5.17 5.54 0.82
N ALA A 209 -4.00 5.46 1.44
CA ALA A 209 -2.71 5.42 0.77
C ALA A 209 -1.89 4.23 1.27
N LEU A 210 -1.09 3.66 0.38
CA LEU A 210 0.05 2.83 0.72
C LEU A 210 1.32 3.63 0.46
N ASP A 211 2.22 3.72 1.44
CA ASP A 211 3.54 4.33 1.24
C ASP A 211 4.65 3.28 1.03
N SER A 212 5.81 3.75 0.58
CA SER A 212 7.01 2.94 0.35
C SER A 212 7.63 2.34 1.63
N GLU A 213 7.07 2.66 2.80
CA GLU A 213 7.45 2.08 4.10
C GLU A 213 6.38 1.07 4.58
N GLU A 214 5.53 0.61 3.64
CA GLU A 214 4.45 -0.36 3.83
C GLU A 214 3.37 0.07 4.83
N ASN A 215 3.19 1.38 5.03
CA ASN A 215 2.14 1.90 5.88
C ASN A 215 0.84 2.13 5.09
N LEU A 216 -0.25 1.56 5.59
CA LEU A 216 -1.60 1.93 5.20
C LEU A 216 -2.04 3.18 5.98
N ILE A 217 -2.30 4.28 5.29
CA ILE A 217 -2.55 5.59 5.87
C ILE A 217 -3.90 6.13 5.38
N ILE A 218 -4.70 6.69 6.29
CA ILE A 218 -5.96 7.36 5.97
C ILE A 218 -5.77 8.88 6.05
N PHE A 219 -6.25 9.57 5.01
CA PHE A 219 -6.31 11.03 4.92
C PHE A 219 -7.75 11.49 4.84
N SER A 220 -8.13 12.48 5.64
CA SER A 220 -9.38 13.21 5.44
C SER A 220 -9.24 14.19 4.29
N LYS A 221 -10.09 14.06 3.25
CA LYS A 221 -10.11 14.95 2.08
C LYS A 221 -10.14 16.44 2.49
N ASN A 222 -10.95 16.74 3.50
CA ASN A 222 -11.19 18.09 4.01
C ASN A 222 -10.27 18.47 5.19
N LYS A 223 -9.22 17.68 5.46
CA LYS A 223 -8.27 17.90 6.57
C LYS A 223 -8.94 17.99 7.95
N LYS A 224 -10.09 17.32 8.13
CA LYS A 224 -10.83 17.31 9.42
C LYS A 224 -10.07 16.55 10.50
N SER A 225 -9.37 15.49 10.10
CA SER A 225 -8.45 14.71 10.93
C SER A 225 -7.03 14.78 10.38
N LYS A 226 -6.05 14.54 11.27
CA LYS A 226 -4.66 14.34 10.87
C LYS A 226 -4.53 12.99 10.16
N PRO A 227 -3.59 12.83 9.22
CA PRO A 227 -3.37 11.54 8.60
C PRO A 227 -2.99 10.49 9.64
N GLY A 228 -3.58 9.30 9.52
CA GLY A 228 -3.45 8.23 10.51
C GLY A 228 -3.00 6.91 9.89
N ILE A 229 -1.95 6.30 10.43
CA ILE A 229 -1.52 4.93 10.12
C ILE A 229 -2.49 3.94 10.76
N ILE A 230 -2.93 2.96 9.98
CA ILE A 230 -3.74 1.85 10.45
C ILE A 230 -2.82 0.85 11.14
N LYS A 231 -3.07 0.60 12.43
CA LYS A 231 -2.47 -0.52 13.16
C LYS A 231 -3.52 -1.60 13.34
N PHE A 232 -3.22 -2.80 12.87
CA PHE A 232 -4.14 -3.92 12.87
C PHE A 232 -3.47 -5.17 13.43
N SER A 233 -4.27 -6.09 13.96
CA SER A 233 -3.76 -7.42 14.30
C SER A 233 -3.63 -8.25 13.03
N GLU A 234 -2.39 -8.58 12.68
CA GLU A 234 -2.08 -9.43 11.54
C GLU A 234 -2.60 -10.85 11.74
N ILE A 235 -3.08 -11.47 10.66
CA ILE A 235 -3.46 -12.87 10.67
C ILE A 235 -2.22 -13.76 10.57
N ASN A 236 -2.19 -14.82 11.37
CA ASN A 236 -1.20 -15.88 11.14
C ASN A 236 -1.71 -16.75 9.98
N LEU A 237 -1.12 -16.57 8.79
CA LEU A 237 -1.43 -17.38 7.60
C LEU A 237 -0.91 -18.84 7.67
N LYS A 238 -0.51 -19.34 8.86
CA LYS A 238 0.36 -20.53 9.03
C LYS A 238 1.70 -20.33 8.36
N ILE A 239 2.27 -19.20 8.71
CA ILE A 239 3.58 -18.70 8.31
C ILE A 239 4.59 -19.46 9.19
N PHE A 240 5.61 -20.10 8.61
CA PHE A 240 6.73 -20.60 9.40
C PHE A 240 7.41 -19.41 10.12
N ASP A 241 8.11 -19.63 11.24
CA ASP A 241 8.65 -18.54 12.06
C ASP A 241 9.69 -17.63 11.33
N ASP A 242 10.11 -18.00 10.11
CA ASP A 242 11.21 -17.39 9.35
C ASP A 242 10.76 -16.71 8.02
N GLU A 243 9.48 -16.41 7.83
CA GLU A 243 8.97 -15.82 6.57
C GLU A 243 8.92 -14.29 6.58
N GLU A 244 9.23 -13.69 5.43
CA GLU A 244 9.08 -12.25 5.18
C GLU A 244 7.77 -11.98 4.43
N ARG A 245 7.09 -10.90 4.81
CA ARG A 245 5.83 -10.45 4.23
C ARG A 245 5.99 -9.03 3.77
N GLU A 246 5.57 -8.75 2.54
CA GLU A 246 5.67 -7.43 1.92
C GLU A 246 4.30 -7.02 1.34
N ILE A 247 3.83 -5.82 1.68
CA ILE A 247 2.62 -5.25 1.05
C ILE A 247 2.98 -4.69 -0.32
N GLN A 248 2.45 -5.32 -1.37
CA GLN A 248 2.77 -4.98 -2.75
C GLN A 248 1.89 -3.84 -3.30
N ASN A 249 0.60 -3.84 -2.98
CA ASN A 249 -0.33 -2.83 -3.47
C ASN A 249 -1.61 -2.70 -2.63
N LEU A 250 -2.12 -1.48 -2.47
CA LEU A 250 -3.50 -1.24 -2.06
C LEU A 250 -4.42 -1.40 -3.29
N ILE A 251 -5.37 -2.33 -3.23
CA ILE A 251 -6.30 -2.63 -4.34
C ILE A 251 -7.50 -1.67 -4.31
N GLY A 252 -7.97 -1.32 -3.11
CA GLY A 252 -9.06 -0.35 -2.96
C GLY A 252 -9.73 -0.32 -1.60
N TRP A 253 -10.80 0.46 -1.52
CA TRP A 253 -11.64 0.61 -0.35
C TRP A 253 -13.08 0.25 -0.73
N SER A 254 -13.57 -0.85 -0.16
CA SER A 254 -14.90 -1.42 -0.36
C SER A 254 -15.86 -1.01 0.75
N ASN A 255 -17.16 -1.06 0.48
CA ASN A 255 -18.19 -1.06 1.53
C ASN A 255 -18.18 -2.38 2.33
#